data_AF-A0A7Z9PPU8-F1
#
_entry.id   AF-A0A7Z9PPU8-F1
#
_cell.length_a   1.000
_cell.length_b   1.000
_cell.length_c   1.000
_cell.angle_alpha   90.00
_cell.angle_beta   90.00
_cell.angle_gamma   90.00
#
_symmetry.space_group_name_H-M   'P 1'
#
loop_
_entity.id
_entity.type
_entity.pdbx_description
1 polymer ?
#
loop_
_entity_poly.entity_id
_entity_poly.type
_entity_poly.pdbx_seq_one_letter_code
_entity_poly.pdbx_strand_id
1 'polypeptide(L)'
;MKCLQCQTDNPPRSTRCQKCGSPLIPGADDPTASSVGLKEGVDYPHPTHHYDTEQILVARELVDALLEGEDCFDELEDHLHQMNDNFKQFEQQYAANMQKMLVQEAGKHPEDDYNTKLSYVLRTGLKVFDEGQQAFRTFFETESEDADELEAAFHKVRDGNDYVCLALEMAQQRLAELEAVIEARESEE
;
A
#
# COMPACT_ATOMS: atom_id res chain seq x y z
N MET A 1 -21.84 3.95 3.44
CA MET A 1 -20.38 4.20 3.37
C MET A 1 -19.89 4.75 4.69
N LYS A 2 -18.93 4.07 5.31
CA LYS A 2 -18.36 4.49 6.60
C LYS A 2 -17.27 5.53 6.38
N CYS A 3 -17.28 6.61 7.15
CA CYS A 3 -16.22 7.62 7.07
C CYS A 3 -14.94 7.06 7.69
N LEU A 4 -13.87 6.95 6.91
CA LEU A 4 -12.58 6.46 7.41
C LEU A 4 -11.98 7.31 8.54
N GLN A 5 -12.37 8.59 8.62
CA GLN A 5 -11.81 9.53 9.59
C GLN A 5 -12.55 9.56 10.94
N CYS A 6 -13.87 9.42 10.95
CA CYS A 6 -14.67 9.50 12.18
C CYS A 6 -15.62 8.32 12.38
N GLN A 7 -15.47 7.27 11.56
CA GLN A 7 -16.19 6.00 11.59
C GLN A 7 -17.71 6.13 11.50
N THR A 8 -18.21 7.30 11.11
CA THR A 8 -19.65 7.58 10.99
C THR A 8 -20.20 6.96 9.73
N ASP A 9 -21.35 6.30 9.82
CA ASP A 9 -22.07 5.80 8.65
C ASP A 9 -22.74 6.94 7.88
N ASN A 10 -22.52 6.96 6.57
CA ASN A 10 -23.07 7.96 5.67
C ASN A 10 -23.95 7.30 4.59
N PRO A 11 -24.99 8.01 4.11
CA PRO A 11 -25.88 7.50 3.08
C PRO A 11 -25.13 7.07 1.81
N PRO A 12 -25.62 6.05 1.09
CA PRO A 12 -25.10 5.68 -0.23
C PRO A 12 -25.09 6.92 -1.15
N ARG A 13 -24.02 7.13 -1.93
CA ARG A 13 -23.78 8.29 -2.82
C ARG A 13 -23.41 9.63 -2.16
N SER A 14 -23.24 9.68 -0.84
CA SER A 14 -22.70 10.89 -0.19
C SER A 14 -21.25 11.10 -0.63
N THR A 15 -20.89 12.30 -1.09
CA THR A 15 -19.51 12.66 -1.46
C THR A 15 -18.71 13.21 -0.28
N ARG A 16 -19.38 13.55 0.84
CA ARG A 16 -18.78 14.05 2.07
C ARG A 16 -19.47 13.50 3.31
N CYS A 17 -18.68 13.34 4.36
CA CYS A 17 -19.13 12.86 5.65
C CYS A 17 -20.00 13.92 6.30
N GLN A 18 -21.20 13.54 6.71
CA GLN A 18 -22.16 14.46 7.33
C GLN A 18 -21.71 14.94 8.71
N LYS A 19 -20.78 14.22 9.36
CA LYS A 19 -20.29 14.57 10.71
C LYS A 19 -19.03 15.44 10.70
N CYS A 20 -18.04 15.09 9.89
CA CYS A 20 -16.73 15.77 9.91
C CYS A 20 -16.41 16.55 8.62
N GLY A 21 -17.29 16.49 7.61
CA GLY A 21 -17.08 17.17 6.33
C GLY A 21 -16.01 16.53 5.44
N SER A 22 -15.32 15.49 5.92
CA SER A 22 -14.30 14.78 5.13
C SER A 22 -14.91 14.15 3.88
N PRO A 23 -14.26 14.23 2.71
CA PRO A 23 -14.75 13.56 1.52
C PRO A 23 -14.90 12.05 1.77
N LEU A 24 -16.02 11.50 1.35
CA LEU A 24 -16.27 10.07 1.37
C LEU A 24 -15.70 9.53 0.07
N ILE A 25 -14.66 8.71 0.19
CA ILE A 25 -14.03 8.05 -0.94
C ILE A 25 -15.03 7.00 -1.45
N PRO A 26 -15.49 7.08 -2.72
CA PRO A 26 -16.25 5.98 -3.32
C PRO A 26 -15.30 4.79 -3.43
N GLY A 27 -15.51 3.78 -2.60
CA GLY A 27 -14.60 2.65 -2.49
C GLY A 27 -14.89 1.79 -1.27
N ALA A 28 -16.05 1.14 -1.29
CA ALA A 28 -16.28 -0.07 -0.49
C ALA A 28 -17.40 -0.91 -1.12
N ASP A 29 -18.45 -0.29 -1.67
CA ASP A 29 -19.68 -0.99 -2.07
C ASP A 29 -20.19 -0.64 -3.48
N ASP A 30 -19.32 -0.36 -4.45
CA ASP A 30 -19.74 -0.32 -5.87
C ASP A 30 -19.19 -1.55 -6.62
N PRO A 31 -20.02 -2.56 -6.88
CA PRO A 31 -19.59 -3.81 -7.54
C PRO A 31 -19.21 -3.62 -9.02
N THR A 32 -19.34 -2.40 -9.56
CA THR A 32 -18.95 -2.08 -10.95
C THR A 32 -17.64 -1.29 -11.08
N ALA A 33 -17.10 -0.78 -9.97
CA ALA A 33 -15.81 -0.09 -9.98
C ALA A 33 -14.68 -1.12 -9.86
N SER A 34 -13.82 -1.21 -10.88
CA SER A 34 -12.56 -1.97 -10.77
C SER A 34 -11.84 -1.54 -9.51
N SER A 35 -11.49 -2.49 -8.63
CA SER A 35 -10.94 -2.24 -7.28
C SER A 35 -9.71 -1.30 -7.24
N VAL A 36 -9.07 -1.07 -8.39
CA VAL A 36 -7.89 -0.20 -8.54
C VAL A 36 -8.16 1.06 -9.38
N GLY A 37 -9.33 1.19 -10.03
CA GLY A 37 -9.70 2.40 -10.78
C GLY A 37 -8.82 2.68 -12.00
N LEU A 38 -8.43 1.65 -12.75
CA LEU A 38 -7.55 1.77 -13.91
C LEU A 38 -8.19 2.64 -15.02
N LYS A 39 -7.42 3.61 -15.52
CA LYS A 39 -7.73 4.47 -16.65
C LYS A 39 -7.15 3.84 -17.90
N GLU A 40 -7.95 3.76 -18.95
CA GLU A 40 -7.54 3.22 -20.24
C GLU A 40 -6.43 4.08 -20.87
N GLY A 41 -5.42 3.44 -21.45
CA GLY A 41 -4.28 4.12 -22.08
C GLY A 41 -3.16 4.58 -21.13
N VAL A 42 -3.29 4.35 -19.82
CA VAL A 42 -2.24 4.65 -18.84
C VAL A 42 -1.32 3.44 -18.66
N ASP A 43 -0.01 3.66 -18.85
CA ASP A 43 1.02 2.68 -18.53
C ASP A 43 1.33 2.71 -17.02
N TYR A 44 0.90 1.65 -16.32
CA TYR A 44 0.98 1.54 -14.87
C TYR A 44 2.33 0.95 -14.45
N PRO A 45 3.08 1.65 -13.57
CA PRO A 45 4.39 1.18 -13.18
C PRO A 45 4.31 -0.02 -12.24
N HIS A 46 5.29 -0.90 -12.38
CA HIS A 46 5.49 -2.10 -11.58
C HIS A 46 6.92 -2.12 -11.05
N PRO A 47 7.16 -2.66 -9.83
CA PRO A 47 8.51 -2.86 -9.35
C PRO A 47 9.33 -3.72 -10.32
N THR A 48 10.58 -3.33 -10.53
CA THR A 48 11.52 -4.02 -11.45
C THR A 48 12.59 -4.80 -10.70
N HIS A 49 12.64 -4.65 -9.38
CA HIS A 49 13.57 -5.31 -8.47
C HIS A 49 12.90 -5.45 -7.10
N HIS A 50 13.48 -6.28 -6.25
CA HIS A 50 13.06 -6.44 -4.86
C HIS A 50 13.76 -5.40 -3.97
N TYR A 51 12.99 -4.80 -3.06
CA TYR A 51 13.51 -3.87 -2.06
C TYR A 51 13.78 -4.66 -0.77
N ASP A 52 15.03 -5.05 -0.59
CA ASP A 52 15.50 -5.81 0.58
C ASP A 52 15.59 -4.92 1.83
N THR A 53 14.43 -4.50 2.33
CA THR A 53 14.34 -3.78 3.61
C THR A 53 14.70 -4.71 4.76
N GLU A 54 15.18 -4.15 5.88
CA GLU A 54 15.54 -4.93 7.07
C GLU A 54 14.42 -5.87 7.52
N GLN A 55 13.17 -5.40 7.48
CA GLN A 55 12.00 -6.21 7.85
C GLN A 55 11.78 -7.40 6.90
N ILE A 56 11.98 -7.20 5.59
CA ILE A 56 11.85 -8.26 4.60
C ILE A 56 12.99 -9.28 4.71
N LEU A 57 14.21 -8.82 4.99
CA LEU A 57 15.36 -9.69 5.18
C LEU A 57 15.18 -10.60 6.41
N VAL A 58 14.77 -10.03 7.55
CA VAL A 58 14.50 -10.81 8.76
C VAL A 58 13.35 -11.81 8.53
N ALA A 59 12.28 -11.39 7.85
CA ALA A 59 11.18 -12.30 7.51
C ALA A 59 11.66 -13.44 6.59
N ARG A 60 12.57 -13.15 5.65
CA ARG A 60 13.16 -14.18 4.78
C ARG A 60 13.99 -15.18 5.57
N GLU A 61 14.87 -14.69 6.45
CA GLU A 61 15.72 -15.54 7.28
C GLU A 61 14.89 -16.50 8.13
N LEU A 62 13.82 -16.01 8.75
CA LEU A 62 12.91 -16.83 9.56
C LEU A 62 12.12 -17.85 8.73
N VAL A 63 11.67 -17.47 7.53
CA VAL A 63 11.04 -18.40 6.58
C VAL A 63 12.02 -19.49 6.15
N ASP A 64 13.25 -19.14 5.79
CA ASP A 64 14.27 -20.10 5.39
C ASP A 64 14.60 -21.07 6.54
N ALA A 65 14.74 -20.57 7.77
CA ALA A 65 14.96 -21.39 8.95
C ALA A 65 13.81 -22.40 9.20
N LEU A 66 12.55 -21.96 9.08
CA LEU A 66 11.39 -22.88 9.16
C LEU A 66 11.43 -23.95 8.07
N LEU A 67 11.77 -23.59 6.84
CA LEU A 67 11.87 -24.54 5.71
C LEU A 67 13.02 -25.55 5.91
N GLU A 68 14.09 -25.15 6.60
CA GLU A 68 15.19 -26.02 6.99
C GLU A 68 14.86 -26.91 8.21
N GLY A 69 13.68 -26.72 8.82
CA GLY A 69 13.18 -27.50 9.96
C GLY A 69 13.62 -26.96 11.32
N GLU A 70 14.04 -25.69 11.40
CA GLU A 70 14.25 -25.01 12.67
C GLU A 70 12.90 -24.68 13.33
N ASP A 71 12.88 -24.68 14.67
CA ASP A 71 11.70 -24.34 15.47
C ASP A 71 11.69 -22.84 15.76
N CYS A 72 11.32 -22.04 14.76
CA CYS A 72 11.28 -20.58 14.82
C CYS A 72 9.92 -19.98 14.42
N PHE A 73 8.86 -20.75 14.64
CA PHE A 73 7.50 -20.41 14.26
C PHE A 73 7.00 -19.17 15.01
N ASP A 74 7.20 -19.15 16.33
CA ASP A 74 6.81 -18.03 17.20
C ASP A 74 7.56 -16.74 16.81
N GLU A 75 8.86 -16.84 16.49
CA GLU A 75 9.68 -15.70 16.06
C GLU A 75 9.19 -15.13 14.72
N LEU A 76 8.82 -15.98 13.76
CA LEU A 76 8.26 -15.54 12.49
C LEU A 76 6.89 -14.87 12.69
N GLU A 77 6.02 -15.45 13.52
CA GLU A 77 4.71 -14.89 13.81
C GLU A 77 4.81 -13.52 14.49
N ASP A 78 5.67 -13.38 15.51
CA ASP A 78 5.91 -12.12 16.21
C ASP A 78 6.48 -11.04 15.28
N HIS A 79 7.44 -11.41 14.43
CA HIS A 79 8.01 -10.48 13.45
C HIS A 79 6.97 -10.00 12.43
N LEU A 80 6.14 -10.91 11.91
CA LEU A 80 5.06 -10.55 10.98
C LEU A 80 3.99 -9.68 11.65
N HIS A 81 3.67 -9.92 12.92
CA HIS A 81 2.81 -9.04 13.70
C HIS A 81 3.39 -7.64 13.83
N GLN A 82 4.68 -7.52 14.15
CA GLN A 82 5.35 -6.23 14.21
C GLN A 82 5.35 -5.51 12.86
N MET A 83 5.63 -6.22 11.76
CA MET A 83 5.57 -5.67 10.41
C MET A 83 4.16 -5.15 10.09
N ASN A 84 3.12 -5.91 10.41
CA ASN A 84 1.72 -5.53 10.20
C ASN A 84 1.32 -4.29 11.02
N ASP A 85 1.78 -4.18 12.26
CA ASP A 85 1.50 -3.01 13.10
C ASP A 85 2.18 -1.76 12.55
N ASN A 86 3.45 -1.86 12.15
CA ASN A 86 4.18 -0.78 11.47
C ASN A 86 3.46 -0.37 10.17
N PHE A 87 2.99 -1.35 9.41
CA PHE A 87 2.28 -1.14 8.15
C PHE A 87 0.94 -0.43 8.36
N LYS A 88 0.14 -0.88 9.32
CA LYS A 88 -1.14 -0.24 9.68
C LYS A 88 -0.94 1.17 10.19
N GLN A 89 0.12 1.41 10.97
CA GLN A 89 0.46 2.76 11.40
C GLN A 89 0.81 3.64 10.19
N PHE A 90 1.62 3.13 9.26
CA PHE A 90 1.95 3.84 8.02
C PHE A 90 0.69 4.16 7.21
N GLU A 91 -0.21 3.18 7.04
CA GLU A 91 -1.43 3.33 6.27
C GLU A 91 -2.36 4.40 6.88
N GLN A 92 -2.57 4.34 8.20
CA GLN A 92 -3.45 5.24 8.93
C GLN A 92 -2.91 6.67 8.99
N GLN A 93 -1.60 6.84 9.21
CA GLN A 93 -1.00 8.16 9.39
C GLN A 93 -0.72 8.86 8.06
N TYR A 94 -0.20 8.12 7.08
CA TYR A 94 0.39 8.70 5.87
C TYR A 94 -0.38 8.31 4.61
N ALA A 95 -0.61 7.02 4.38
CA ALA A 95 -1.18 6.56 3.10
C ALA A 95 -2.60 7.09 2.86
N ALA A 96 -3.46 7.13 3.89
CA ALA A 96 -4.83 7.65 3.76
C ALA A 96 -4.87 9.13 3.34
N ASN A 97 -4.00 9.95 3.92
CA ASN A 97 -3.89 11.37 3.58
C ASN A 97 -3.28 11.56 2.18
N MET A 98 -2.24 10.78 1.87
CA MET A 98 -1.58 10.81 0.56
C MET A 98 -2.55 10.42 -0.56
N GLN A 99 -3.28 9.31 -0.41
CA GLN A 99 -4.31 8.88 -1.36
C GLN A 99 -5.35 9.97 -1.64
N LYS A 100 -5.80 10.67 -0.59
CA LYS A 100 -6.74 11.78 -0.73
C LYS A 100 -6.15 12.94 -1.54
N MET A 101 -4.89 13.30 -1.30
CA MET A 101 -4.22 14.36 -2.06
C MET A 101 -4.03 13.97 -3.52
N LEU A 102 -3.54 12.75 -3.79
CA LEU A 102 -3.30 12.25 -5.14
C LEU A 102 -4.57 12.25 -6.00
N VAL A 103 -5.68 11.78 -5.46
CA VAL A 103 -6.98 11.78 -6.18
C VAL A 103 -7.47 13.21 -6.45
N GLN A 104 -7.29 14.12 -5.49
CA GLN A 104 -7.68 15.53 -5.68
C GLN A 104 -6.84 16.22 -6.74
N GLU A 105 -5.53 16.00 -6.74
CA GLU A 105 -4.61 16.59 -7.72
C GLU A 105 -4.79 15.98 -9.12
N ALA A 106 -5.02 14.67 -9.22
CA ALA A 106 -5.35 14.03 -10.49
C ALA A 106 -6.62 14.63 -11.13
N GLY A 107 -7.62 14.99 -10.31
CA GLY A 107 -8.82 15.67 -10.79
C GLY A 107 -8.60 17.10 -11.31
N LYS A 108 -7.56 17.80 -10.83
CA LYS A 108 -7.18 19.15 -11.28
C LYS A 108 -6.33 19.12 -12.54
N HIS A 109 -5.52 18.08 -12.71
CA HIS A 109 -4.57 17.90 -13.79
C HIS A 109 -4.83 16.58 -14.53
N PRO A 110 -5.93 16.46 -15.30
CA PRO A 110 -6.35 15.18 -15.90
C PRO A 110 -5.41 14.67 -17.01
N GLU A 111 -4.57 15.55 -17.56
CA GLU A 111 -3.52 15.24 -18.55
C GLU A 111 -2.22 14.75 -17.88
N ASP A 112 -2.07 14.93 -16.56
CA ASP A 112 -0.94 14.43 -15.78
C ASP A 112 -1.33 13.13 -15.08
N ASP A 113 -0.97 12.01 -15.69
CA ASP A 113 -1.26 10.68 -15.14
C ASP A 113 -0.35 10.31 -13.95
N TYR A 114 0.59 11.16 -13.53
CA TYR A 114 1.53 10.86 -12.45
C TYR A 114 0.82 10.47 -11.15
N ASN A 115 -0.13 11.30 -10.71
CA ASN A 115 -0.87 11.05 -9.47
C ASN A 115 -1.77 9.81 -9.57
N THR A 116 -2.26 9.51 -10.78
CA THR A 116 -3.01 8.29 -11.07
C THR A 116 -2.11 7.05 -10.93
N LYS A 117 -0.90 7.10 -11.48
CA LYS A 117 0.09 6.02 -11.37
C LYS A 117 0.55 5.82 -9.93
N LEU A 118 0.87 6.90 -9.21
CA LEU A 118 1.28 6.82 -7.81
C LEU A 118 0.15 6.28 -6.92
N SER A 119 -1.09 6.71 -7.15
CA SER A 119 -2.25 6.17 -6.43
C SER A 119 -2.44 4.67 -6.69
N TYR A 120 -2.25 4.22 -7.93
CA TYR A 120 -2.28 2.82 -8.32
C TYR A 120 -1.22 1.99 -7.58
N VAL A 121 0.05 2.41 -7.65
CA VAL A 121 1.17 1.68 -7.04
C VAL A 121 0.94 1.53 -5.53
N LEU A 122 0.60 2.63 -4.85
CA LEU A 122 0.35 2.61 -3.42
C LEU A 122 -0.83 1.69 -3.05
N ARG A 123 -1.96 1.73 -3.78
CA ARG A 123 -3.09 0.82 -3.50
C ARG A 123 -2.75 -0.64 -3.75
N THR A 124 -2.01 -0.91 -4.82
CA THR A 124 -1.58 -2.25 -5.16
C THR A 124 -0.68 -2.81 -4.06
N GLY A 125 0.32 -2.04 -3.62
CA GLY A 125 1.21 -2.44 -2.52
C GLY A 125 0.46 -2.71 -1.22
N LEU A 126 -0.44 -1.80 -0.81
CA LEU A 126 -1.28 -1.99 0.38
C LEU A 126 -2.10 -3.28 0.32
N LYS A 127 -2.73 -3.54 -0.82
CA LYS A 127 -3.56 -4.74 -1.02
C LYS A 127 -2.73 -6.02 -1.01
N VAL A 128 -1.65 -6.06 -1.78
CA VAL A 128 -0.80 -7.26 -1.92
C VAL A 128 -0.12 -7.60 -0.60
N PHE A 129 0.30 -6.59 0.16
CA PHE A 129 0.86 -6.79 1.49
C PHE A 129 -0.17 -7.40 2.46
N ASP A 130 -1.41 -6.87 2.49
CA ASP A 130 -2.48 -7.43 3.34
C ASP A 130 -2.85 -8.87 2.94
N GLU A 131 -2.88 -9.18 1.63
CA GLU A 131 -3.08 -10.54 1.13
C GLU A 131 -1.96 -11.50 1.57
N GLY A 132 -0.70 -11.05 1.60
CA GLY A 132 0.43 -11.82 2.13
C GLY A 132 0.32 -12.05 3.63
N GLN A 133 -0.03 -11.02 4.40
CA GLN A 133 -0.27 -11.12 5.84
C GLN A 133 -1.43 -12.07 6.17
N GLN A 134 -2.50 -12.05 5.36
CA GLN A 134 -3.61 -13.00 5.51
C GLN A 134 -3.18 -14.43 5.19
N ALA A 135 -2.32 -14.63 4.19
CA ALA A 135 -1.77 -15.94 3.87
C ALA A 135 -0.94 -16.50 5.02
N PHE A 136 -0.06 -15.70 5.63
CA PHE A 136 0.68 -16.11 6.84
C PHE A 136 -0.24 -16.44 8.01
N ARG A 137 -1.24 -15.61 8.31
CA ARG A 137 -2.23 -15.92 9.36
C ARG A 137 -2.93 -17.25 9.11
N THR A 138 -3.31 -17.52 7.86
CA THR A 138 -3.96 -18.78 7.50
C THR A 138 -3.00 -19.96 7.68
N PHE A 139 -1.75 -19.83 7.22
CA PHE A 139 -0.70 -20.82 7.43
C PHE A 139 -0.55 -21.16 8.92
N PHE A 140 -0.46 -20.15 9.79
CA PHE A 140 -0.34 -20.34 11.23
C PHE A 140 -1.59 -20.91 11.89
N GLU A 141 -2.78 -20.37 11.60
CA GLU A 141 -4.06 -20.82 12.18
C GLU A 141 -4.41 -22.26 11.82
N THR A 142 -3.96 -22.73 10.65
CA THR A 142 -4.18 -24.09 10.18
C THR A 142 -3.08 -25.07 10.59
N GLU A 143 -2.02 -24.58 11.25
CA GLU A 143 -0.80 -25.35 11.55
C GLU A 143 -0.28 -26.05 10.28
N SER A 144 -0.30 -25.35 9.14
CA SER A 144 0.14 -25.91 7.86
C SER A 144 1.65 -26.19 7.90
N GLU A 145 2.06 -27.31 7.32
CA GLU A 145 3.46 -27.68 7.08
C GLU A 145 3.81 -27.56 5.59
N ASP A 146 2.93 -26.98 4.77
CA ASP A 146 3.15 -26.85 3.33
C ASP A 146 4.15 -25.72 3.03
N ALA A 147 5.36 -26.11 2.64
CA ALA A 147 6.43 -25.22 2.25
C ALA A 147 6.03 -24.26 1.11
N ASP A 148 5.22 -24.73 0.15
CA ASP A 148 4.79 -23.90 -0.98
C ASP A 148 3.82 -22.80 -0.52
N GLU A 149 2.99 -23.07 0.51
CA GLU A 149 2.11 -22.07 1.11
C GLU A 149 2.90 -21.00 1.88
N LEU A 150 3.91 -21.41 2.62
CA LEU A 150 4.80 -20.51 3.36
C LEU A 150 5.60 -19.60 2.43
N GLU A 151 6.22 -20.17 1.38
CA GLU A 151 6.94 -19.39 0.37
C GLU A 151 6.01 -18.43 -0.38
N ALA A 152 4.81 -18.88 -0.77
CA ALA A 152 3.84 -18.04 -1.45
C ALA A 152 3.36 -16.88 -0.56
N ALA A 153 3.18 -17.10 0.74
CA ALA A 153 2.83 -16.05 1.70
C ALA A 153 3.96 -15.00 1.79
N PHE A 154 5.21 -15.45 1.92
CA PHE A 154 6.38 -14.57 1.94
C PHE A 154 6.50 -13.74 0.66
N HIS A 155 6.37 -14.38 -0.51
CA HIS A 155 6.46 -13.69 -1.79
C HIS A 155 5.43 -12.56 -1.92
N LYS A 156 4.20 -12.78 -1.46
CA LYS A 156 3.18 -11.71 -1.45
C LYS A 156 3.56 -10.55 -0.53
N VAL A 157 4.05 -10.82 0.68
CA VAL A 157 4.50 -9.75 1.59
C VAL A 157 5.64 -8.94 0.96
N ARG A 158 6.61 -9.61 0.34
CA ARG A 158 7.71 -8.97 -0.38
C ARG A 158 7.22 -8.14 -1.57
N ASP A 159 6.36 -8.70 -2.42
CA ASP A 159 5.81 -7.98 -3.57
C ASP A 159 5.03 -6.74 -3.11
N GLY A 160 4.25 -6.85 -2.04
CA GLY A 160 3.55 -5.72 -1.41
C GLY A 160 4.51 -4.62 -0.94
N ASN A 161 5.59 -5.01 -0.26
CA ASN A 161 6.68 -4.10 0.12
C ASN A 161 7.29 -3.40 -1.10
N ASP A 162 7.55 -4.13 -2.19
CA ASP A 162 8.17 -3.57 -3.38
C ASP A 162 7.33 -2.47 -4.03
N TYR A 163 6.01 -2.66 -4.10
CA TYR A 163 5.11 -1.61 -4.56
C TYR A 163 5.11 -0.41 -3.60
N VAL A 164 5.12 -0.62 -2.28
CA VAL A 164 5.15 0.50 -1.33
C VAL A 164 6.46 1.28 -1.43
N CYS A 165 7.59 0.61 -1.58
CA CYS A 165 8.88 1.24 -1.82
C CYS A 165 8.90 2.01 -3.15
N LEU A 166 8.39 1.43 -4.23
CA LEU A 166 8.24 2.14 -5.51
C LEU A 166 7.35 3.39 -5.38
N ALA A 167 6.26 3.33 -4.62
CA ALA A 167 5.43 4.50 -4.36
C ALA A 167 6.21 5.60 -3.61
N LEU A 168 7.06 5.23 -2.66
CA LEU A 168 7.92 6.18 -1.94
C LEU A 168 8.96 6.82 -2.86
N GLU A 169 9.62 6.04 -3.72
CA GLU A 169 10.58 6.56 -4.71
C GLU A 169 9.92 7.53 -5.67
N MET A 170 8.74 7.17 -6.20
CA MET A 170 7.94 8.08 -7.01
C MET A 170 7.62 9.36 -6.22
N ALA A 171 7.09 9.26 -5.00
CA ALA A 171 6.77 10.45 -4.21
C ALA A 171 8.00 11.36 -3.99
N GLN A 172 9.16 10.79 -3.72
CA GLN A 172 10.43 11.52 -3.54
C GLN A 172 10.91 12.17 -4.84
N GLN A 173 10.85 11.47 -5.96
CA GLN A 173 11.21 12.04 -7.26
C GLN A 173 10.34 13.26 -7.58
N ARG A 174 9.03 13.17 -7.32
CA ARG A 174 8.12 14.28 -7.57
C ARG A 174 8.40 15.48 -6.66
N LEU A 175 8.77 15.23 -5.41
CA LEU A 175 9.17 16.30 -4.49
C LEU A 175 10.41 17.04 -5.02
N ALA A 176 11.44 16.30 -5.44
CA ALA A 176 12.67 16.87 -5.98
C ALA A 176 12.41 17.69 -7.27
N GLU A 177 11.53 17.22 -8.15
CA GLU A 177 11.11 17.98 -9.34
C GLU A 177 10.45 19.31 -8.97
N LEU A 178 9.57 19.31 -7.95
CA LEU A 178 8.88 20.51 -7.50
C LEU A 178 9.83 21.50 -6.82
N GLU A 179 10.75 21.01 -6.00
CA GLU A 179 11.79 21.83 -5.36
C GLU A 179 12.67 22.52 -6.40
N ALA A 180 13.13 21.79 -7.43
CA ALA A 180 13.93 22.36 -8.51
C ALA A 180 13.18 23.46 -9.29
N VAL A 181 11.86 23.31 -9.49
CA VAL A 181 11.03 24.34 -10.15
C VAL A 181 10.88 25.58 -9.27
N ILE A 182 10.75 25.42 -7.95
CA ILE A 182 10.67 26.54 -7.01
C ILE A 182 12.00 27.30 -7.00
N GLU A 183 13.13 26.60 -6.85
CA GLU A 183 14.46 27.21 -6.85
C GLU A 183 14.75 27.96 -8.16
N ALA A 184 14.37 27.39 -9.31
CA ALA A 184 14.53 28.04 -10.59
C ALA A 184 13.73 29.36 -10.67
N ARG A 185 12.49 29.37 -10.16
CA ARG A 185 11.66 30.58 -10.11
C ARG A 185 12.22 31.65 -9.18
N GLU A 186 12.71 31.25 -8.01
CA GLU A 186 13.33 32.19 -7.06
C GLU A 186 14.65 32.78 -7.59
N SER A 187 15.34 32.07 -8.50
CA SER A 187 16.55 32.56 -9.16
C SER A 187 16.29 33.52 -10.35
N GLU A 188 15.04 33.57 -10.83
CA GLU A 188 14.60 34.44 -11.92
C GLU A 188 13.99 35.79 -11.44
N GLU A 189 13.75 35.93 -10.13
CA GLU A 189 13.29 37.17 -9.45
C GLU A 189 14.46 37.99 -8.86
#